data_AF-A0A7C1FTN8-F1
#
_entry.id   AF-A0A7C1FTN8-F1
#
_cell.length_a   1.000
_cell.length_b   1.000
_cell.length_c   1.000
_cell.angle_alpha   90.00
_cell.angle_beta   90.00
_cell.angle_gamma   90.00
#
_symmetry.space_group_name_H-M   'P 1'
#
loop_
_entity.id
_entity.type
_entity.pdbx_description
1 polymer ?
#
loop_
_entity_poly.entity_id
_entity_poly.type
_entity_poly.pdbx_seq_one_letter_code
_entity_poly.pdbx_strand_id
1 'polypeptide(L)'
;MGRAKKLSALSRRKGVVALGRQESAAAEVSNAVNTSDAVSTSANSPTGHDQQSPFLGAAVWLLCAVGLIGTILWAYWPTLRAMVRTWDTIPDYSHGYLVMPAALLFLWVRRDRIPAIASRPQWLGLGLIALAIAVRYASARWYIDALDGWSMPLWVAGTVWVLGGWRMLWWAAPSVAFLWFMVPLPWRVERWLSLPLQKIATKASCWTLQMLGQPALAEGNVIRLHNMEIEVAEACSGLRIFMGIAALAFAYLVLVRRAWWERLLLVLATVPVALIANATRIVVTGLLSQWASGEAARRFSHDWCGYLMIPYAALLFALVLWYLGRLVQTVELVDVGESLRHQKV
;
A
#
# COMPACT_ATOMS: atom_id res chain seq x y z
N MET A 1 -33.29 31.34 -6.63
CA MET A 1 -34.54 31.13 -7.40
C MET A 1 -34.18 30.62 -8.79
N GLY A 2 -34.83 29.56 -9.27
CA GLY A 2 -34.52 28.95 -10.57
C GLY A 2 -34.33 27.42 -10.53
N ARG A 3 -35.18 26.72 -9.77
CA ARG A 3 -35.28 25.25 -9.74
C ARG A 3 -36.07 24.79 -10.98
N ALA A 4 -35.70 23.62 -11.51
CA ALA A 4 -36.61 22.65 -12.15
C ALA A 4 -37.45 23.15 -13.35
N LYS A 5 -36.92 23.06 -14.58
CA LYS A 5 -37.76 23.01 -15.79
C LYS A 5 -37.16 22.42 -17.09
N LYS A 6 -36.12 21.58 -17.05
CA LYS A 6 -35.49 21.09 -18.30
C LYS A 6 -35.07 19.61 -18.32
N LEU A 7 -35.88 18.73 -17.72
CA LEU A 7 -35.74 17.27 -17.86
C LEU A 7 -36.99 16.57 -18.44
N SER A 8 -37.86 17.30 -19.14
CA SER A 8 -39.09 16.75 -19.75
C SER A 8 -39.05 16.60 -21.28
N ALA A 9 -37.87 16.51 -21.91
CA ALA A 9 -37.76 16.57 -23.38
C ALA A 9 -37.04 15.38 -24.07
N LEU A 10 -36.75 14.28 -23.37
CA LEU A 10 -36.04 13.12 -23.98
C LEU A 10 -36.77 11.78 -23.89
N SER A 11 -38.08 11.79 -23.59
CA SER A 11 -38.92 10.57 -23.57
C SER A 11 -39.78 10.37 -24.83
N ARG A 12 -39.75 11.27 -25.82
CA ARG A 12 -40.55 11.15 -27.06
C ARG A 12 -39.67 11.03 -28.30
N ARG A 13 -39.08 9.85 -28.52
CA ARG A 13 -38.59 9.40 -29.84
C ARG A 13 -38.23 7.91 -29.79
N LYS A 14 -39.26 7.07 -29.68
CA LYS A 14 -39.27 5.62 -30.01
C LYS A 14 -40.71 5.15 -29.80
N GLY A 15 -41.53 5.30 -30.82
CA GLY A 15 -42.97 5.04 -30.74
C GLY A 15 -43.66 5.41 -32.04
N VAL A 16 -43.18 4.84 -33.15
CA VAL A 16 -43.88 4.79 -34.43
C VAL A 16 -43.54 3.44 -35.03
N VAL A 17 -44.52 2.80 -35.67
CA VAL A 17 -44.51 1.46 -36.30
C VAL A 17 -44.98 0.32 -35.39
N ALA A 18 -46.29 0.30 -35.13
CA ALA A 18 -47.10 -0.93 -35.06
C ALA A 18 -48.58 -0.54 -35.20
N LEU A 19 -48.94 -0.13 -36.42
CA LEU A 19 -50.33 -0.11 -36.90
C LEU A 19 -50.72 -1.55 -37.21
N GLY A 20 -51.81 -2.03 -36.62
CA GLY A 20 -52.45 -3.24 -37.09
C GLY A 20 -53.21 -3.98 -36.01
N ARG A 21 -54.53 -3.94 -36.15
CA ARG A 21 -55.51 -4.95 -35.75
C ARG A 21 -56.14 -4.81 -34.35
N GLN A 22 -57.47 -4.68 -34.39
CA GLN A 22 -58.48 -5.02 -33.38
C GLN A 22 -59.13 -3.86 -32.61
N GLU A 23 -59.89 -3.04 -33.34
CA GLU A 23 -61.20 -2.57 -32.88
C GLU A 23 -62.28 -3.54 -33.41
N SER A 24 -62.96 -4.27 -32.54
CA SER A 24 -64.34 -4.76 -32.71
C SER A 24 -64.68 -5.74 -31.59
N ALA A 25 -65.41 -5.27 -30.60
CA ALA A 25 -66.49 -5.99 -29.89
C ALA A 25 -66.80 -5.21 -28.61
N ALA A 26 -67.52 -4.11 -28.79
CA ALA A 26 -68.30 -3.52 -27.72
C ALA A 26 -69.60 -4.33 -27.55
N ALA A 27 -70.07 -4.34 -26.30
CA ALA A 27 -71.47 -4.39 -25.88
C ALA A 27 -72.17 -5.76 -25.70
N GLU A 28 -72.90 -5.79 -24.57
CA GLU A 28 -74.05 -6.64 -24.21
C GLU A 28 -73.77 -8.09 -23.78
N VAL A 29 -73.97 -8.38 -22.49
CA VAL A 29 -75.28 -8.80 -21.95
C VAL A 29 -75.25 -8.76 -20.41
N SER A 30 -76.35 -8.25 -19.88
CA SER A 30 -76.75 -8.05 -18.48
C SER A 30 -77.00 -9.37 -17.72
N ASN A 31 -76.70 -9.42 -16.41
CA ASN A 31 -77.71 -9.58 -15.33
C ASN A 31 -77.16 -10.05 -13.96
N ALA A 32 -77.92 -9.62 -12.94
CA ALA A 32 -78.10 -10.13 -11.57
C ALA A 32 -77.06 -9.64 -10.52
N VAL A 33 -77.32 -8.61 -9.69
CA VAL A 33 -78.34 -8.40 -8.64
C VAL A 33 -77.90 -8.90 -7.25
N ASN A 34 -77.91 -7.94 -6.29
CA ASN A 34 -78.02 -8.04 -4.82
C ASN A 34 -76.85 -8.65 -4.02
N THR A 35 -76.44 -8.16 -2.84
CA THR A 35 -76.99 -7.16 -1.90
C THR A 35 -75.94 -6.87 -0.82
N SER A 36 -75.94 -5.62 -0.34
CA SER A 36 -75.66 -5.15 1.03
C SER A 36 -74.61 -5.87 1.90
N ASP A 37 -73.53 -5.16 2.25
CA ASP A 37 -73.39 -4.56 3.59
C ASP A 37 -72.14 -3.71 3.68
N ALA A 38 -72.33 -2.48 4.16
CA ALA A 38 -71.27 -1.53 4.45
C ALA A 38 -71.17 -1.32 5.96
N VAL A 39 -69.92 -1.15 6.41
CA VAL A 39 -69.48 -0.53 7.67
C VAL A 39 -69.48 -1.42 8.93
N SER A 40 -68.31 -1.92 9.31
CA SER A 40 -67.58 -1.37 10.46
C SER A 40 -66.20 -2.02 10.69
N THR A 41 -65.23 -1.13 10.77
CA THR A 41 -63.88 -1.17 11.31
C THR A 41 -63.65 -2.14 12.48
N SER A 42 -62.67 -3.04 12.33
CA SER A 42 -61.68 -3.29 13.40
C SER A 42 -60.34 -3.69 12.79
N ALA A 43 -59.34 -2.87 13.08
CA ALA A 43 -57.94 -3.12 12.80
C ALA A 43 -57.36 -4.11 13.82
N ASN A 44 -56.56 -5.07 13.38
CA ASN A 44 -55.19 -5.35 13.86
C ASN A 44 -54.74 -6.77 13.54
N SER A 45 -53.74 -6.89 12.65
CA SER A 45 -52.44 -7.46 13.01
C SER A 45 -51.52 -7.42 11.78
N PRO A 46 -50.60 -6.44 11.64
CA PRO A 46 -49.49 -6.63 10.73
C PRO A 46 -48.57 -7.66 11.36
N THR A 47 -48.25 -8.70 10.58
CA THR A 47 -47.17 -9.65 10.83
C THR A 47 -45.93 -8.89 11.30
N GLY A 48 -45.49 -9.18 12.54
CA GLY A 48 -44.26 -8.64 13.11
C GLY A 48 -43.08 -9.02 12.22
N HIS A 49 -42.64 -8.08 11.38
CA HIS A 49 -41.30 -8.12 10.87
C HIS A 49 -40.37 -8.00 12.08
N ASP A 50 -39.59 -9.05 12.31
CA ASP A 50 -38.41 -9.08 13.17
C ASP A 50 -37.56 -7.83 12.94
N GLN A 51 -37.86 -6.77 13.68
CA GLN A 51 -37.01 -5.61 13.82
C GLN A 51 -35.93 -5.98 14.82
N GLN A 52 -35.05 -6.91 14.43
CA GLN A 52 -33.83 -7.19 15.16
C GLN A 52 -33.14 -5.84 15.38
N SER A 53 -33.01 -5.43 16.64
CA SER A 53 -32.49 -4.13 16.98
C SER A 53 -31.07 -3.98 16.39
N PRO A 54 -30.79 -2.92 15.62
CA PRO A 54 -29.49 -2.75 14.96
C PRO A 54 -28.30 -2.74 15.94
N PHE A 55 -28.59 -2.47 17.22
CA PHE A 55 -27.65 -2.47 18.33
C PHE A 55 -27.08 -3.86 18.66
N LEU A 56 -27.87 -4.93 18.61
CA LEU A 56 -27.37 -6.29 18.90
C LEU A 56 -26.37 -6.76 17.83
N GLY A 57 -26.65 -6.45 16.56
CA GLY A 57 -25.73 -6.76 15.47
C GLY A 57 -24.39 -6.01 15.61
N ALA A 58 -24.45 -4.71 15.88
CA ALA A 58 -23.25 -3.88 16.05
C ALA A 58 -22.36 -4.36 17.22
N ALA A 59 -22.97 -4.77 18.35
CA ALA A 59 -22.24 -5.30 19.50
C ALA A 59 -21.51 -6.62 19.18
N VAL A 60 -22.17 -7.54 18.48
CA VAL A 60 -21.54 -8.81 18.04
C VAL A 60 -20.37 -8.54 17.09
N TRP A 61 -20.52 -7.61 16.14
CA TRP A 61 -19.43 -7.22 15.24
C TRP A 61 -18.24 -6.62 15.97
N LEU A 62 -18.49 -5.75 16.96
CA LEU A 62 -17.46 -5.16 17.79
C LEU A 62 -16.73 -6.24 18.61
N LEU A 63 -17.45 -7.17 19.22
CA LEU A 63 -16.87 -8.28 19.97
C LEU A 63 -16.02 -9.19 19.08
N CYS A 64 -16.48 -9.51 17.87
CA CYS A 64 -15.70 -10.27 16.89
C CYS A 64 -14.41 -9.53 16.49
N ALA A 65 -14.50 -8.22 16.24
CA ALA A 65 -13.34 -7.40 15.91
C ALA A 65 -12.33 -7.36 17.07
N VAL A 66 -12.80 -7.10 18.28
CA VAL A 66 -11.98 -7.11 19.50
C VAL A 66 -11.36 -8.48 19.74
N GLY A 67 -12.11 -9.56 19.54
CA GLY A 67 -11.61 -10.93 19.68
C GLY A 67 -10.49 -11.25 18.68
N LEU A 68 -10.67 -10.91 17.40
CA LEU A 68 -9.65 -11.13 16.37
C LEU A 68 -8.40 -10.26 16.60
N ILE A 69 -8.58 -9.01 17.01
CA ILE A 69 -7.48 -8.08 17.35
C ILE A 69 -6.75 -8.54 18.62
N GLY A 70 -7.47 -8.95 19.65
CA GLY A 70 -6.88 -9.50 20.88
C GLY A 70 -6.08 -10.77 20.60
N THR A 71 -6.62 -11.64 19.73
CA THR A 71 -5.95 -12.90 19.34
C THR A 71 -4.66 -12.64 18.58
N ILE A 72 -4.65 -11.73 17.59
CA ILE A 72 -3.41 -11.40 16.86
C ILE A 72 -2.37 -10.77 17.80
N LEU A 73 -2.78 -9.84 18.68
CA LEU A 73 -1.85 -9.20 19.61
C LEU A 73 -1.23 -10.21 20.58
N TRP A 74 -2.04 -11.12 21.12
CA TRP A 74 -1.55 -12.17 22.01
C TRP A 74 -0.64 -13.18 21.28
N ALA A 75 -1.09 -13.70 20.13
CA ALA A 75 -0.35 -14.71 19.39
C ALA A 75 0.99 -14.20 18.85
N TYR A 76 1.02 -12.96 18.35
CA TYR A 76 2.21 -12.35 17.76
C TYR A 76 3.03 -11.49 18.73
N TRP A 77 2.68 -11.47 20.02
CA TRP A 77 3.46 -10.73 21.02
C TRP A 77 4.96 -11.08 21.02
N PRO A 78 5.38 -12.37 20.96
CA PRO A 78 6.80 -12.71 20.87
C PRO A 78 7.46 -12.20 19.60
N THR A 79 6.75 -12.31 18.47
CA THR A 79 7.21 -11.88 17.13
C THR A 79 7.40 -10.36 17.09
N LEU A 80 6.43 -9.60 17.60
CA LEU A 80 6.52 -8.14 17.72
C LEU A 80 7.71 -7.72 18.58
N ARG A 81 7.92 -8.37 19.73
CA ARG A 81 9.09 -8.08 20.58
C ARG A 81 10.41 -8.42 19.89
N ALA A 82 10.47 -9.50 19.13
CA ALA A 82 11.65 -9.85 18.34
C ALA A 82 11.93 -8.79 17.27
N MET A 83 10.91 -8.35 16.55
CA MET A 83 11.03 -7.32 15.52
C MET A 83 11.46 -5.98 16.09
N VAL A 84 10.86 -5.54 17.21
CA VAL A 84 11.27 -4.32 17.92
C VAL A 84 12.74 -4.39 18.33
N ARG A 85 13.19 -5.51 18.91
CA ARG A 85 14.62 -5.70 19.20
C ARG A 85 15.48 -5.60 17.95
N THR A 86 15.06 -6.16 16.82
CA THR A 86 15.78 -6.02 15.55
C THR A 86 15.85 -4.58 15.10
N TRP A 87 14.76 -3.81 15.20
CA TRP A 87 14.73 -2.40 14.82
C TRP A 87 15.62 -1.52 15.70
N ASP A 88 15.77 -1.88 16.99
CA ASP A 88 16.64 -1.17 17.93
C ASP A 88 18.12 -1.51 17.76
N THR A 89 18.43 -2.78 17.45
CA THR A 89 19.81 -3.28 17.45
C THR A 89 20.46 -3.25 16.07
N ILE A 90 19.68 -3.43 15.00
CA ILE A 90 20.17 -3.47 13.62
C ILE A 90 19.72 -2.20 12.91
N PRO A 91 20.62 -1.22 12.69
CA PRO A 91 20.18 0.07 12.21
C PRO A 91 19.67 0.02 10.76
N ASP A 92 19.95 -1.06 10.01
CA ASP A 92 19.39 -1.33 8.68
C ASP A 92 17.88 -1.55 8.67
N TYR A 93 17.31 -2.02 9.79
CA TYR A 93 15.89 -2.26 9.95
C TYR A 93 15.16 -1.20 10.79
N SER A 94 15.84 -0.14 11.21
CA SER A 94 15.26 0.98 11.98
C SER A 94 14.00 1.60 11.35
N HIS A 95 13.86 1.52 10.02
CA HIS A 95 12.69 2.01 9.28
C HIS A 95 11.37 1.29 9.66
N GLY A 96 11.44 0.10 10.27
CA GLY A 96 10.26 -0.69 10.69
C GLY A 96 9.30 0.08 11.59
N TYR A 97 9.82 0.98 12.45
CA TYR A 97 9.00 1.86 13.30
C TYR A 97 8.08 2.79 12.51
N LEU A 98 8.52 3.26 11.34
CA LEU A 98 7.74 4.17 10.49
C LEU A 98 6.68 3.44 9.66
N VAL A 99 6.84 2.14 9.46
CA VAL A 99 5.94 1.36 8.59
C VAL A 99 4.53 1.30 9.16
N MET A 100 4.39 1.08 10.47
CA MET A 100 3.07 0.96 11.11
C MET A 100 2.27 2.29 11.08
N PRO A 101 2.82 3.46 11.50
CA PRO A 101 2.14 4.74 11.37
C PRO A 101 1.77 5.08 9.92
N ALA A 102 2.66 4.81 8.96
CA ALA A 102 2.39 5.09 7.55
C ALA A 102 1.30 4.16 6.96
N ALA A 103 1.25 2.89 7.35
CA ALA A 103 0.15 2.00 6.97
C ALA A 103 -1.21 2.52 7.47
N LEU A 104 -1.27 3.04 8.70
CA LEU A 104 -2.46 3.68 9.26
C LEU A 104 -2.78 5.00 8.53
N LEU A 105 -1.78 5.83 8.23
CA LEU A 105 -1.94 7.04 7.45
C LEU A 105 -2.56 6.74 6.07
N PHE A 106 -2.15 5.66 5.42
CA PHE A 106 -2.75 5.25 4.14
C PHE A 106 -4.24 4.91 4.27
N LEU A 107 -4.69 4.32 5.38
CA LEU A 107 -6.13 4.11 5.62
C LEU A 107 -6.82 5.46 5.84
N TRP A 108 -6.22 6.33 6.64
CA TRP A 108 -6.75 7.65 6.97
C TRP A 108 -6.94 8.55 5.75
N VAL A 109 -5.92 8.66 4.89
CA VAL A 109 -5.97 9.47 3.66
C VAL A 109 -7.04 8.95 2.68
N ARG A 110 -7.38 7.66 2.77
CA ARG A 110 -8.36 7.01 1.87
C ARG A 110 -9.72 6.81 2.51
N ARG A 111 -9.97 7.42 3.68
CA ARG A 111 -11.21 7.26 4.45
C ARG A 111 -12.47 7.71 3.70
N ASP A 112 -12.35 8.71 2.83
CA ASP A 112 -13.50 9.23 2.07
C ASP A 112 -14.01 8.23 1.02
N ARG A 113 -13.26 7.15 0.77
CA ARG A 113 -13.60 6.07 -0.17
C ARG A 113 -13.89 4.74 0.52
N ILE A 114 -14.15 4.75 1.83
CA ILE A 114 -14.47 3.53 2.60
C ILE A 114 -15.71 2.85 1.98
N PRO A 115 -15.61 1.57 1.57
CA PRO A 115 -16.77 0.81 1.14
C PRO A 115 -17.73 0.52 2.29
N ALA A 116 -19.01 0.28 1.98
CA ALA A 116 -19.95 -0.24 2.95
C ALA A 116 -19.45 -1.57 3.54
N ILE A 117 -19.55 -1.72 4.86
CA ILE A 117 -19.19 -2.94 5.58
C ILE A 117 -20.15 -4.07 5.17
N ALA A 118 -19.62 -5.27 4.98
CA ALA A 118 -20.43 -6.44 4.66
C ALA A 118 -21.44 -6.73 5.78
N SER A 119 -22.71 -6.97 5.43
CA SER A 119 -23.77 -7.25 6.40
C SER A 119 -23.61 -8.59 7.12
N ARG A 120 -22.77 -9.49 6.59
CA ARG A 120 -22.48 -10.83 7.16
C ARG A 120 -21.00 -11.15 7.06
N PRO A 121 -20.42 -11.89 8.04
CA PRO A 121 -19.04 -12.31 8.00
C PRO A 121 -18.73 -13.08 6.71
N GLN A 122 -17.63 -12.73 6.05
CA GLN A 122 -17.19 -13.43 4.85
C GLN A 122 -16.25 -14.56 5.24
N TRP A 123 -16.79 -15.79 5.33
CA TRP A 123 -16.05 -16.98 5.76
C TRP A 123 -14.82 -17.29 4.89
N LEU A 124 -14.80 -16.87 3.62
CA LEU A 124 -13.62 -16.99 2.76
C LEU A 124 -12.40 -16.24 3.33
N GLY A 125 -12.60 -15.19 4.12
CA GLY A 125 -11.52 -14.49 4.82
C GLY A 125 -10.80 -15.36 5.86
N LEU A 126 -11.47 -16.39 6.41
CA LEU A 126 -10.81 -17.38 7.26
C LEU A 126 -9.74 -18.17 6.50
N GLY A 127 -9.85 -18.29 5.17
CA GLY A 127 -8.81 -18.90 4.34
C GLY A 127 -7.47 -18.15 4.46
N LEU A 128 -7.48 -16.81 4.51
CA LEU A 128 -6.26 -16.03 4.74
C LEU A 128 -5.72 -16.17 6.17
N ILE A 129 -6.61 -16.27 7.16
CA ILE A 129 -6.20 -16.50 8.55
C ILE A 129 -5.58 -17.90 8.69
N ALA A 130 -6.19 -18.92 8.08
CA ALA A 130 -5.64 -20.27 8.03
C ALA A 130 -4.29 -20.31 7.31
N LEU A 131 -4.14 -19.57 6.20
CA LEU A 131 -2.86 -19.41 5.53
C LEU A 131 -1.81 -18.73 6.43
N ALA A 132 -2.18 -17.67 7.16
CA ALA A 132 -1.29 -17.03 8.13
C ALA A 132 -0.82 -18.02 9.21
N ILE A 133 -1.74 -18.82 9.76
CA ILE A 133 -1.41 -19.87 10.73
C ILE A 133 -0.47 -20.91 10.12
N ALA A 134 -0.73 -21.36 8.89
CA ALA A 134 0.11 -22.32 8.19
C ALA A 134 1.52 -21.78 7.92
N VAL A 135 1.64 -20.52 7.49
CA VAL A 135 2.93 -19.83 7.28
C VAL A 135 3.67 -19.69 8.62
N ARG A 136 2.98 -19.33 9.69
CA ARG A 136 3.55 -19.25 11.03
C ARG A 136 4.02 -20.62 11.55
N TYR A 137 3.24 -21.67 11.31
CA TYR A 137 3.65 -23.03 11.63
C TYR A 137 4.89 -23.45 10.84
N ALA A 138 4.92 -23.16 9.53
CA ALA A 138 6.09 -23.40 8.69
C ALA A 138 7.32 -22.62 9.19
N SER A 139 7.14 -21.36 9.59
CA SER A 139 8.18 -20.54 10.21
C SER A 139 8.80 -21.26 11.42
N ALA A 140 7.96 -21.71 12.35
CA ALA A 140 8.41 -22.43 13.55
C ALA A 140 9.08 -23.76 13.22
N ARG A 141 8.59 -24.48 12.20
CA ARG A 141 9.14 -25.78 11.78
C ARG A 141 10.50 -25.67 11.08
N TRP A 142 10.75 -24.57 10.39
CA TRP A 142 11.95 -24.34 9.59
C TRP A 142 12.91 -23.30 10.20
N TYR A 143 12.55 -22.71 11.35
CA TYR A 143 13.30 -21.67 12.05
C TYR A 143 13.58 -20.44 11.17
N ILE A 144 12.56 -19.95 10.45
CA ILE A 144 12.67 -18.79 9.56
C ILE A 144 11.82 -17.63 10.09
N ASP A 145 12.34 -16.88 11.06
CA ASP A 145 11.60 -15.82 11.79
C ASP A 145 10.90 -14.79 10.89
N ALA A 146 11.49 -14.47 9.73
CA ALA A 146 10.88 -13.57 8.74
C ALA A 146 9.51 -14.06 8.23
N LEU A 147 9.32 -15.37 8.09
CA LEU A 147 8.02 -15.94 7.71
C LEU A 147 6.97 -15.73 8.80
N ASP A 148 7.37 -15.80 10.08
CA ASP A 148 6.47 -15.50 11.18
C ASP A 148 6.04 -14.02 11.13
N GLY A 149 6.99 -13.10 10.90
CA GLY A 149 6.67 -11.69 10.69
C GLY A 149 5.72 -11.45 9.51
N TRP A 150 5.94 -12.09 8.36
CA TRP A 150 5.07 -11.94 7.18
C TRP A 150 3.71 -12.61 7.30
N SER A 151 3.53 -13.54 8.24
CA SER A 151 2.21 -14.09 8.53
C SER A 151 1.26 -13.08 9.21
N MET A 152 1.78 -12.05 9.87
CA MET A 152 0.95 -10.99 10.46
C MET A 152 0.13 -10.18 9.44
N PRO A 153 0.74 -9.58 8.38
CA PRO A 153 -0.04 -8.93 7.33
C PRO A 153 -1.11 -9.82 6.70
N LEU A 154 -0.85 -11.13 6.55
CA LEU A 154 -1.84 -12.10 6.06
C LEU A 154 -3.01 -12.25 7.03
N TRP A 155 -2.74 -12.32 8.33
CA TRP A 155 -3.78 -12.33 9.36
C TRP A 155 -4.61 -11.03 9.32
N VAL A 156 -3.96 -9.87 9.23
CA VAL A 156 -4.64 -8.56 9.12
C VAL A 156 -5.53 -8.52 7.88
N ALA A 157 -5.02 -8.98 6.72
CA ALA A 157 -5.82 -9.12 5.49
C ALA A 157 -7.05 -10.02 5.71
N GLY A 158 -6.87 -11.17 6.36
CA GLY A 158 -7.94 -12.10 6.71
C GLY A 158 -9.00 -11.46 7.60
N THR A 159 -8.60 -10.77 8.68
CA THR A 159 -9.50 -10.05 9.58
C THR A 159 -10.30 -8.98 8.83
N VAL A 160 -9.65 -8.17 7.99
CA VAL A 160 -10.34 -7.16 7.17
C VAL A 160 -11.33 -7.81 6.21
N TRP A 161 -10.98 -8.95 5.60
CA TRP A 161 -11.88 -9.66 4.69
C TRP A 161 -13.07 -10.27 5.44
N VAL A 162 -12.85 -10.95 6.56
CA VAL A 162 -13.93 -11.55 7.36
C VAL A 162 -14.93 -10.48 7.81
N LEU A 163 -14.43 -9.34 8.31
CA LEU A 163 -15.26 -8.30 8.92
C LEU A 163 -15.85 -7.32 7.89
N GLY A 164 -15.02 -6.83 6.98
CA GLY A 164 -15.40 -5.78 6.02
C GLY A 164 -15.77 -6.30 4.63
N GLY A 165 -15.43 -7.55 4.31
CA GLY A 165 -15.65 -8.16 3.00
C GLY A 165 -14.61 -7.83 1.94
N TRP A 166 -14.78 -8.41 0.76
CA TRP A 166 -13.79 -8.37 -0.34
C TRP A 166 -13.45 -6.93 -0.78
N ARG A 167 -14.46 -6.05 -0.84
CA ARG A 167 -14.27 -4.66 -1.22
C ARG A 167 -13.45 -3.89 -0.19
N MET A 168 -13.67 -4.17 1.11
CA MET A 168 -12.89 -3.56 2.19
C MET A 168 -11.44 -4.04 2.16
N LEU A 169 -11.20 -5.32 1.87
CA LEU A 169 -9.84 -5.85 1.71
C LEU A 169 -9.08 -5.10 0.60
N TRP A 170 -9.66 -4.90 -0.58
CA TRP A 170 -9.00 -4.15 -1.66
C TRP A 170 -8.81 -2.67 -1.35
N TRP A 171 -9.73 -2.07 -0.60
CA TRP A 171 -9.53 -0.71 -0.09
C TRP A 171 -8.36 -0.66 0.90
N ALA A 172 -8.27 -1.61 1.84
CA ALA A 172 -7.19 -1.68 2.81
C ALA A 172 -5.87 -2.24 2.25
N ALA A 173 -5.90 -2.91 1.08
CA ALA A 173 -4.79 -3.69 0.54
C ALA A 173 -3.46 -2.93 0.46
N PRO A 174 -3.41 -1.65 0.04
CA PRO A 174 -2.16 -0.89 0.09
C PRO A 174 -1.56 -0.72 1.49
N SER A 175 -2.39 -0.54 2.51
CA SER A 175 -1.92 -0.46 3.91
C SER A 175 -1.41 -1.81 4.39
N VAL A 176 -2.15 -2.89 4.09
CA VAL A 176 -1.76 -4.25 4.47
C VAL A 176 -0.49 -4.70 3.75
N ALA A 177 -0.37 -4.40 2.46
CA ALA A 177 0.83 -4.65 1.67
C ALA A 177 2.03 -3.86 2.22
N PHE A 178 1.83 -2.62 2.68
CA PHE A 178 2.92 -1.83 3.25
C PHE A 178 3.50 -2.44 4.54
N LEU A 179 2.68 -3.13 5.35
CA LEU A 179 3.14 -3.80 6.57
C LEU A 179 4.21 -4.87 6.29
N TRP A 180 4.33 -5.39 5.07
CA TRP A 180 5.40 -6.33 4.71
C TRP A 180 6.80 -5.71 4.84
N PHE A 181 6.93 -4.40 4.64
CA PHE A 181 8.20 -3.67 4.80
C PHE A 181 8.65 -3.57 6.26
N MET A 182 7.78 -3.83 7.24
CA MET A 182 8.17 -3.78 8.66
C MET A 182 8.99 -5.01 9.08
N VAL A 183 8.87 -6.11 8.32
CA VAL A 183 9.49 -7.40 8.64
C VAL A 183 10.90 -7.47 8.07
N PRO A 184 11.92 -7.78 8.90
CA PRO A 184 13.28 -7.93 8.40
C PRO A 184 13.37 -9.10 7.41
N LEU A 185 14.22 -8.95 6.40
CA LEU A 185 14.38 -9.97 5.36
C LEU A 185 15.03 -11.24 5.96
N PRO A 186 14.68 -12.44 5.48
CA PRO A 186 15.44 -13.63 5.83
C PRO A 186 16.88 -13.46 5.35
N TRP A 187 17.83 -13.84 6.20
CA TRP A 187 19.28 -13.69 5.94
C TRP A 187 19.74 -14.20 4.56
N ARG A 188 19.11 -15.26 4.03
CA ARG A 188 19.43 -15.78 2.68
C ARG A 188 19.08 -14.77 1.58
N VAL A 189 17.91 -14.14 1.70
CA VAL A 189 17.43 -13.12 0.77
C VAL A 189 18.25 -11.85 0.91
N GLU A 190 18.52 -11.45 2.15
CA GLU A 190 19.40 -10.32 2.46
C GLU A 190 20.75 -10.47 1.78
N ARG A 191 21.45 -11.60 1.97
CA ARG A 191 22.74 -11.86 1.31
C ARG A 191 22.65 -11.88 -0.21
N TRP A 192 21.63 -12.54 -0.74
CA TRP A 192 21.45 -12.67 -2.19
C TRP A 192 21.27 -11.29 -2.85
N LEU A 193 20.65 -10.35 -2.14
CA LEU A 193 20.50 -8.97 -2.57
C LEU A 193 21.74 -8.12 -2.26
N SER A 194 22.30 -8.20 -1.06
CA SER A 194 23.39 -7.31 -0.63
C SER A 194 24.70 -7.57 -1.37
N LEU A 195 25.07 -8.82 -1.64
CA LEU A 195 26.32 -9.16 -2.32
C LEU A 195 26.49 -8.49 -3.71
N PRO A 196 25.52 -8.57 -4.64
CA PRO A 196 25.64 -7.89 -5.92
C PRO A 196 25.64 -6.36 -5.75
N LEU A 197 24.80 -5.82 -4.85
CA LEU A 197 24.79 -4.38 -4.57
C LEU A 197 26.14 -3.88 -4.05
N GLN A 198 26.76 -4.61 -3.11
CA GLN A 198 28.08 -4.31 -2.57
C GLN A 198 29.17 -4.36 -3.64
N LYS A 199 29.14 -5.36 -4.52
CA LYS A 199 30.13 -5.48 -5.61
C LYS A 199 30.04 -4.30 -6.58
N ILE A 200 28.82 -3.88 -6.94
CA ILE A 200 28.60 -2.72 -7.82
C ILE A 200 29.02 -1.44 -7.10
N ALA A 201 28.61 -1.25 -5.84
CA ALA A 201 28.95 -0.08 -5.04
C ALA A 201 30.47 0.04 -4.84
N THR A 202 31.17 -1.05 -4.51
CA THR A 202 32.63 -1.07 -4.32
C THR A 202 33.34 -0.60 -5.58
N LYS A 203 32.96 -1.13 -6.76
CA LYS A 203 33.55 -0.73 -8.04
C LYS A 203 33.25 0.72 -8.39
N ALA A 204 31.99 1.14 -8.24
CA ALA A 204 31.57 2.51 -8.52
C ALA A 204 32.31 3.51 -7.62
N SER A 205 32.35 3.25 -6.31
CA SER A 205 33.03 4.10 -5.34
C SER A 205 34.54 4.14 -5.54
N CYS A 206 35.18 2.99 -5.83
CA CYS A 206 36.61 2.94 -6.14
C CYS A 206 36.93 3.79 -7.37
N TRP A 207 36.16 3.65 -8.45
CA TRP A 207 36.31 4.47 -9.65
C TRP A 207 36.12 5.97 -9.34
N THR A 208 35.08 6.34 -8.59
CA THR A 208 34.84 7.72 -8.19
C THR A 208 35.99 8.29 -7.33
N LEU A 209 36.51 7.52 -6.37
CA LEU A 209 37.66 7.94 -5.56
C LEU A 209 38.92 8.17 -6.41
N GLN A 210 39.19 7.29 -7.38
CA GLN A 210 40.29 7.47 -8.33
C GLN A 210 40.13 8.74 -9.17
N MET A 211 38.91 9.03 -9.64
CA MET A 211 38.63 10.29 -10.36
C MET A 211 38.84 11.53 -9.48
N LEU A 212 38.67 11.41 -8.16
CA LEU A 212 38.94 12.45 -7.17
C LEU A 212 40.42 12.49 -6.71
N GLY A 213 41.32 11.81 -7.44
CA GLY A 213 42.76 11.82 -7.18
C GLY A 213 43.20 10.94 -6.01
N GLN A 214 42.32 10.05 -5.51
CA GLN A 214 42.65 9.16 -4.40
C GLN A 214 43.21 7.83 -4.91
N PRO A 215 44.32 7.30 -4.34
CA PRO A 215 44.89 6.02 -4.73
C PRO A 215 44.09 4.86 -4.13
N ALA A 216 42.85 4.69 -4.58
CA ALA A 216 41.93 3.67 -4.11
C ALA A 216 42.08 2.37 -4.91
N LEU A 217 42.22 1.23 -4.22
CA LEU A 217 42.25 -0.11 -4.82
C LEU A 217 41.10 -0.96 -4.27
N ALA A 218 40.33 -1.59 -5.15
CA ALA A 218 39.26 -2.50 -4.76
C ALA A 218 39.75 -3.96 -4.71
N GLU A 219 39.72 -4.57 -3.54
CA GLU A 219 40.01 -5.99 -3.31
C GLU A 219 38.74 -6.67 -2.77
N GLY A 220 38.01 -7.39 -3.63
CA GLY A 220 36.70 -7.94 -3.26
C GLY A 220 35.69 -6.83 -2.97
N ASN A 221 35.18 -6.78 -1.73
CA ASN A 221 34.27 -5.74 -1.23
C ASN A 221 35.00 -4.80 -0.23
N VAL A 222 36.33 -4.74 -0.28
CA VAL A 222 37.14 -3.83 0.53
C VAL A 222 37.81 -2.82 -0.40
N ILE A 223 37.76 -1.53 -0.03
CA ILE A 223 38.48 -0.47 -0.74
C ILE A 223 39.65 -0.04 0.13
N ARG A 224 40.88 -0.24 -0.36
CA ARG A 224 42.11 0.20 0.28
C ARG A 224 42.47 1.61 -0.16
N LEU A 225 42.68 2.51 0.80
CA LEU A 225 43.13 3.88 0.59
C LEU A 225 44.37 4.14 1.45
N HIS A 226 45.54 4.23 0.84
CA HIS A 226 46.83 4.51 1.48
C HIS A 226 47.08 3.69 2.77
N ASN A 227 46.67 4.18 3.95
CA ASN A 227 46.83 3.52 5.25
C ASN A 227 45.50 3.05 5.88
N MET A 228 44.42 2.93 5.10
CA MET A 228 43.08 2.64 5.59
C MET A 228 42.37 1.62 4.70
N GLU A 229 41.52 0.80 5.31
CA GLU A 229 40.65 -0.13 4.61
C GLU A 229 39.18 0.24 4.88
N ILE A 230 38.39 0.36 3.82
CA ILE A 230 36.95 0.60 3.90
C ILE A 230 36.24 -0.70 3.54
N GLU A 231 35.70 -1.37 4.55
CA GLU A 231 34.91 -2.58 4.34
C GLU A 231 33.47 -2.24 3.92
N VAL A 232 33.15 -2.51 2.66
CA VAL A 232 31.78 -2.31 2.14
C VAL A 232 30.84 -3.43 2.61
N ALA A 233 31.40 -4.59 3.01
CA ALA A 233 30.67 -5.83 3.26
C ALA A 233 29.71 -5.80 4.45
N GLU A 234 30.05 -5.11 5.54
CA GLU A 234 29.27 -5.13 6.78
C GLU A 234 28.68 -3.75 7.13
N ALA A 235 29.45 -2.68 6.96
CA ALA A 235 28.99 -1.33 7.24
C ALA A 235 28.13 -0.72 6.11
N CYS A 236 28.25 -1.23 4.88
CA CYS A 236 27.72 -0.60 3.66
C CYS A 236 26.90 -1.49 2.74
N SER A 237 26.15 -2.44 3.32
CA SER A 237 25.24 -3.34 2.61
C SER A 237 24.32 -2.66 1.59
N GLY A 238 24.03 -1.36 1.78
CA GLY A 238 23.10 -0.59 0.97
C GLY A 238 21.64 -0.98 1.19
N LEU A 239 21.38 -2.02 2.00
CA LEU A 239 20.06 -2.59 2.20
C LEU A 239 19.12 -1.61 2.89
N ARG A 240 19.60 -0.88 3.90
CA ARG A 240 18.85 0.17 4.59
C ARG A 240 18.30 1.22 3.62
N ILE A 241 19.18 1.74 2.76
CA ILE A 241 18.84 2.80 1.80
C ILE A 241 17.89 2.21 0.74
N PHE A 242 18.17 1.00 0.26
CA PHE A 242 17.32 0.30 -0.70
C PHE A 242 15.90 0.09 -0.16
N MET A 243 15.76 -0.48 1.04
CA MET A 243 14.46 -0.72 1.67
C MET A 243 13.72 0.58 1.95
N GLY A 244 14.43 1.62 2.43
CA GLY A 244 13.86 2.95 2.65
C GLY A 244 13.30 3.58 1.37
N ILE A 245 14.04 3.53 0.27
CA ILE A 245 13.60 4.06 -1.03
C ILE A 245 12.51 3.19 -1.65
N ALA A 246 12.56 1.87 -1.49
CA ALA A 246 11.49 0.98 -1.92
C ALA A 246 10.18 1.27 -1.17
N ALA A 247 10.25 1.49 0.15
CA ALA A 247 9.11 1.88 0.97
C ALA A 247 8.57 3.27 0.56
N LEU A 248 9.46 4.24 0.30
CA LEU A 248 9.07 5.57 -0.18
C LEU A 248 8.41 5.51 -1.57
N ALA A 249 8.96 4.72 -2.48
CA ALA A 249 8.39 4.50 -3.81
C ALA A 249 7.00 3.86 -3.70
N PHE A 250 6.85 2.84 -2.86
CA PHE A 250 5.55 2.24 -2.58
C PHE A 250 4.56 3.27 -2.05
N ALA A 251 4.94 4.05 -1.03
CA ALA A 251 4.11 5.10 -0.46
C ALA A 251 3.64 6.12 -1.52
N TYR A 252 4.55 6.55 -2.39
CA TYR A 252 4.23 7.44 -3.50
C TYR A 252 3.20 6.82 -4.46
N LEU A 253 3.38 5.55 -4.84
CA LEU A 253 2.48 4.84 -5.75
C LEU A 253 1.08 4.58 -5.17
N VAL A 254 0.96 4.52 -3.84
CA VAL A 254 -0.34 4.42 -3.16
C VAL A 254 -1.08 5.75 -3.18
N LEU A 255 -0.35 6.86 -3.01
CA LEU A 255 -0.93 8.19 -2.91
C LEU A 255 -1.20 8.84 -4.26
N VAL A 256 -0.36 8.56 -5.27
CA VAL A 256 -0.41 9.20 -6.59
C VAL A 256 -0.81 8.19 -7.66
N ARG A 257 -1.83 8.54 -8.44
CA ARG A 257 -2.28 7.71 -9.57
C ARG A 257 -1.33 7.90 -10.75
N ARG A 258 -0.56 6.87 -11.07
CA ARG A 258 0.27 6.77 -12.29
C ARG A 258 -0.16 5.61 -13.18
N ALA A 259 0.17 5.67 -14.46
CA ALA A 259 -0.01 4.55 -15.40
C ALA A 259 0.84 3.34 -14.95
N TRP A 260 0.41 2.10 -15.24
CA TRP A 260 1.06 0.90 -14.71
C TRP A 260 2.55 0.80 -15.07
N TRP A 261 2.95 1.25 -16.26
CA TRP A 261 4.33 1.25 -16.72
C TRP A 261 5.18 2.29 -15.98
N GLU A 262 4.63 3.48 -15.65
CA GLU A 262 5.30 4.45 -14.78
C GLU A 262 5.53 3.87 -13.39
N ARG A 263 4.57 3.09 -12.87
CA ARG A 263 4.75 2.40 -11.58
C ARG A 263 5.92 1.44 -11.63
N LEU A 264 6.00 0.65 -12.71
CA LEU A 264 7.10 -0.29 -12.92
C LEU A 264 8.44 0.45 -13.02
N LEU A 265 8.51 1.53 -13.80
CA LEU A 265 9.72 2.35 -13.90
C LEU A 265 10.14 2.94 -12.56
N LEU A 266 9.20 3.45 -11.75
CA LEU A 266 9.49 4.00 -10.43
C LEU A 266 9.99 2.94 -9.45
N VAL A 267 9.42 1.73 -9.48
CA VAL A 267 9.92 0.59 -8.69
C VAL A 267 11.31 0.19 -9.16
N LEU A 268 11.55 0.09 -10.46
CA LEU A 268 12.87 -0.25 -11.01
C LEU A 268 13.90 0.83 -10.71
N ALA A 269 13.52 2.10 -10.66
CA ALA A 269 14.38 3.22 -10.32
C ALA A 269 14.87 3.21 -8.85
N THR A 270 14.23 2.45 -7.96
CA THR A 270 14.68 2.31 -6.57
C THR A 270 16.09 1.70 -6.48
N VAL A 271 16.42 0.75 -7.36
CA VAL A 271 17.72 0.07 -7.41
C VAL A 271 18.85 1.04 -7.78
N PRO A 272 18.84 1.75 -8.93
CA PRO A 272 19.90 2.70 -9.27
C PRO A 272 19.98 3.86 -8.28
N VAL A 273 18.84 4.37 -7.78
CA VAL A 273 18.85 5.42 -6.74
C VAL A 273 19.57 4.94 -5.48
N ALA A 274 19.26 3.74 -5.00
CA ALA A 274 19.91 3.17 -3.83
C ALA A 274 21.40 2.91 -4.05
N LEU A 275 21.79 2.43 -5.25
CA LEU A 275 23.19 2.21 -5.62
C LEU A 275 23.98 3.51 -5.66
N ILE A 276 23.45 4.56 -6.29
CA ILE A 276 24.09 5.89 -6.34
C ILE A 276 24.23 6.45 -4.93
N ALA A 277 23.15 6.42 -4.14
CA ALA A 277 23.18 6.89 -2.75
C ALA A 277 24.22 6.14 -1.91
N ASN A 278 24.29 4.81 -2.02
CA ASN A 278 25.27 4.01 -1.30
C ASN A 278 26.70 4.26 -1.78
N ALA A 279 26.92 4.40 -3.10
CA ALA A 279 28.24 4.69 -3.66
C ALA A 279 28.75 6.06 -3.20
N THR A 280 27.89 7.08 -3.23
CA THR A 280 28.18 8.42 -2.70
C THR A 280 28.53 8.34 -1.21
N ARG A 281 27.78 7.56 -0.42
CA ARG A 281 28.08 7.36 1.00
C ARG A 281 29.49 6.82 1.21
N ILE A 282 29.86 5.75 0.51
CA ILE A 282 31.20 5.14 0.61
C ILE A 282 32.29 6.15 0.24
N VAL A 283 32.10 6.92 -0.84
CA VAL A 283 33.06 7.95 -1.28
C VAL A 283 33.20 9.05 -0.23
N VAL A 284 32.09 9.59 0.26
CA VAL A 284 32.09 10.67 1.25
C VAL A 284 32.72 10.21 2.56
N THR A 285 32.38 9.02 3.06
CA THR A 285 33.00 8.44 4.26
C THR A 285 34.50 8.18 4.05
N GLY A 286 34.92 7.73 2.86
CA GLY A 286 36.33 7.53 2.52
C GLY A 286 37.14 8.82 2.42
N LEU A 287 36.54 9.92 1.96
CA LEU A 287 37.18 11.24 1.93
C LEU A 287 37.23 11.87 3.32
N LEU A 288 36.11 11.83 4.06
CA LEU A 288 36.04 12.39 5.41
C LEU A 288 36.99 11.69 6.37
N SER A 289 37.15 10.38 6.27
CA SER A 289 38.08 9.63 7.14
C SER A 289 39.54 9.99 6.94
N GLN A 290 39.93 10.52 5.76
CA GLN A 290 41.28 11.03 5.52
C GLN A 290 41.51 12.41 6.14
N TRP A 291 40.46 13.24 6.24
CA TRP A 291 40.57 14.61 6.77
C TRP A 291 40.17 14.73 8.24
N ALA A 292 39.42 13.76 8.77
CA ALA A 292 39.00 13.74 10.15
C ALA A 292 40.15 13.32 11.08
N SER A 293 40.83 14.30 11.66
CA SER A 293 41.82 14.11 12.71
C SER A 293 41.14 13.97 14.08
N GLY A 294 41.14 12.77 14.65
CA GLY A 294 40.67 12.48 16.01
C GLY A 294 39.38 11.66 16.08
N GLU A 295 39.23 10.90 17.16
CA GLU A 295 38.13 9.94 17.36
C GLU A 295 36.75 10.61 17.39
N ALA A 296 36.66 11.78 18.02
CA ALA A 296 35.42 12.56 18.09
C ALA A 296 34.99 13.08 16.71
N ALA A 297 35.92 13.55 15.88
CA ALA A 297 35.65 14.02 14.53
C ALA A 297 35.23 12.86 13.61
N ARG A 298 35.87 11.70 13.75
CA ARG A 298 35.50 10.47 13.03
C ARG A 298 34.09 10.03 13.38
N ARG A 299 33.75 9.93 14.67
CA ARG A 299 32.42 9.53 15.13
C ARG A 299 31.33 10.49 14.66
N PHE A 300 31.56 11.79 14.81
CA PHE A 300 30.64 12.82 14.31
C PHE A 300 30.44 12.71 12.79
N SER A 301 31.52 12.59 12.02
CA SER A 301 31.44 12.47 10.56
C SER A 301 30.67 11.22 10.11
N HIS A 302 30.83 10.11 10.83
CA HIS A 302 30.16 8.85 10.53
C HIS A 302 28.66 8.92 10.84
N ASP A 303 28.28 9.48 12.00
CA ASP A 303 26.89 9.60 12.41
C ASP A 303 26.10 10.55 11.47
N TRP A 304 26.68 11.71 11.13
CA TRP A 304 26.06 12.65 10.20
C TRP A 304 25.99 12.11 8.77
N CYS A 305 27.01 11.38 8.30
CA CYS A 305 26.91 10.66 7.04
C CYS A 305 25.76 9.66 7.06
N GLY A 306 25.55 8.93 8.16
CA GLY A 306 24.40 8.03 8.30
C GLY A 306 23.06 8.75 8.14
N TYR A 307 22.86 9.86 8.85
CA TYR A 307 21.59 10.59 8.84
C TYR A 307 21.32 11.32 7.52
N LEU A 308 22.32 11.93 6.89
CA LEU A 308 22.16 12.72 5.66
C LEU A 308 21.89 11.86 4.42
N MET A 309 22.23 10.57 4.45
CA MET A 309 22.11 9.71 3.26
C MET A 309 20.66 9.30 2.96
N ILE A 310 19.78 9.25 3.95
CA ILE A 310 18.35 8.99 3.72
C ILE A 310 17.68 10.18 3.00
N PRO A 311 17.80 11.44 3.49
CA PRO A 311 17.34 12.61 2.74
C PRO A 311 17.98 12.73 1.35
N TYR A 312 19.27 12.43 1.22
CA TYR A 312 19.94 12.43 -0.08
C TYR A 312 19.35 11.41 -1.05
N ALA A 313 19.11 10.18 -0.61
CA ALA A 313 18.46 9.16 -1.43
C ALA A 313 17.02 9.56 -1.79
N ALA A 314 16.27 10.16 -0.85
CA ALA A 314 14.94 10.68 -1.09
C ALA A 314 14.94 11.82 -2.12
N LEU A 315 15.96 12.70 -2.09
CA LEU A 315 16.17 13.76 -3.08
C LEU A 315 16.44 13.15 -4.47
N LEU A 316 17.33 12.16 -4.58
CA LEU A 316 17.58 11.46 -5.84
C LEU A 316 16.29 10.83 -6.39
N PHE A 317 15.48 10.21 -5.54
CA PHE A 317 14.18 9.67 -5.94
C PHE A 317 13.21 10.78 -6.38
N ALA A 318 13.18 11.92 -5.69
CA ALA A 318 12.38 13.08 -6.08
C ALA A 318 12.82 13.66 -7.44
N LEU A 319 14.13 13.64 -7.76
CA LEU A 319 14.64 14.02 -9.08
C LEU A 319 14.15 13.06 -10.17
N VAL A 320 14.11 11.74 -9.90
CA VAL A 320 13.52 10.76 -10.82
C VAL A 320 12.04 11.08 -11.06
N LEU A 321 11.28 11.39 -10.00
CA LEU A 321 9.87 11.78 -10.12
C LEU A 321 9.70 13.05 -10.96
N TRP A 322 10.52 14.07 -10.70
CA TRP A 322 10.51 15.32 -11.45
C TRP A 322 10.83 15.10 -12.93
N TYR A 323 11.88 14.33 -13.23
CA TYR A 323 12.29 14.00 -14.59
C TYR A 323 11.20 13.23 -15.34
N LEU A 324 10.62 12.20 -14.71
CA LEU A 324 9.53 11.43 -15.30
C LEU A 324 8.29 12.29 -15.55
N GLY A 325 7.97 13.21 -14.64
CA GLY A 325 6.88 14.18 -14.82
C GLY A 325 7.11 15.18 -15.97
N ARG A 326 8.37 15.48 -16.30
CA ARG A 326 8.71 16.31 -17.47
C ARG A 326 8.66 15.54 -18.78
N LEU A 327 9.08 14.27 -18.75
CA LEU A 327 9.09 13.40 -19.92
C LEU A 327 7.67 12.97 -20.33
N VAL A 328 6.80 12.74 -19.34
CA VAL A 328 5.45 12.22 -19.53
C VAL A 328 4.45 13.32 -19.19
N GLN A 329 4.23 14.23 -20.15
CA GLN A 329 3.15 15.19 -20.02
C GLN A 329 1.82 14.45 -20.27
N THR A 330 0.95 14.43 -19.27
CA THR A 330 -0.41 13.93 -19.45
C THR A 330 -1.12 14.85 -20.42
N VAL A 331 -1.23 14.43 -21.69
CA VAL A 331 -2.04 15.14 -22.68
C VAL A 331 -3.48 15.02 -22.21
N GLU A 332 -4.02 16.14 -21.73
CA GLU A 332 -5.44 16.26 -21.44
C GLU A 332 -6.16 16.14 -22.79
N LEU A 333 -6.69 14.95 -23.08
CA LEU A 333 -7.49 14.72 -24.28
C LEU A 333 -8.77 15.54 -24.11
N VAL A 334 -8.78 16.75 -24.67
CA VAL A 334 -9.97 17.56 -24.79
C VAL A 334 -10.94 16.82 -25.70
N ASP A 335 -12.09 16.41 -25.14
CA ASP A 335 -13.16 15.81 -25.92
C ASP A 335 -13.71 16.86 -26.91
N VAL A 336 -13.37 16.71 -28.18
CA VAL A 336 -13.79 17.59 -29.27
C VAL A 336 -15.32 17.65 -29.39
N GLY A 337 -16.03 16.64 -28.86
CA GLY A 337 -17.49 16.61 -28.82
C GLY A 337 -18.14 17.63 -27.88
N GLU A 338 -17.43 18.15 -26.87
CA GLU A 338 -17.94 19.21 -25.99
C GLU A 338 -17.62 20.61 -26.52
N SER A 339 -16.44 20.81 -27.11
CA SER A 339 -16.04 22.09 -27.71
C SER A 339 -16.88 22.46 -28.94
N LEU A 340 -17.30 21.47 -29.74
CA LEU A 340 -18.22 21.70 -30.87
C LEU A 340 -19.67 21.97 -30.45
N ARG A 341 -20.09 21.60 -29.23
CA ARG A 341 -21.44 21.95 -28.71
C ARG A 341 -21.52 23.39 -28.23
N HIS A 342 -20.41 23.92 -27.72
CA HIS A 342 -20.34 25.32 -27.29
C HIS A 342 -20.21 26.30 -28.47
N GLN A 343 -19.76 25.85 -29.64
CA GLN A 343 -19.60 26.70 -30.82
C GLN A 343 -20.86 26.80 -31.72
N LYS A 344 -21.92 26.03 -31.41
CA LYS A 344 -23.20 26.04 -32.13
C LYS A 344 -24.31 26.85 -31.43
N VAL A 345 -23.96 27.64 -30.41
CA VAL A 345 -24.82 28.66 -29.79
C VAL A 345 -24.25 30.01 -30.17
#